data_AF-A0A924UWD3-F1
#
_entry.id   AF-A0A924UWD3-F1
#
_cell.length_a   1.000
_cell.length_b   1.000
_cell.length_c   1.000
_cell.angle_alpha   90.00
_cell.angle_beta   90.00
_cell.angle_gamma   90.00
#
_symmetry.space_group_name_H-M   'P 1'
#
loop_
_entity.id
_entity.type
_entity.pdbx_description
1 polymer ?
#
loop_
_entity_poly.entity_id
_entity_poly.type
_entity_poly.pdbx_seq_one_letter_code
_entity_poly.pdbx_strand_id
1 'polypeptide(L)' 'VSLPTKFESGTVFIYTILGQKILEQKVTPESAVISLKALNQGMYLYKLESDNFYTSGKIIKK' A
#
# COMPACT_ATOMS: atom_id res chain seq x y z
N VAL A 1 -5.21 -9.05 8.75
CA VAL A 1 -4.84 -9.44 7.37
C VAL A 1 -3.49 -10.10 7.46
N SER A 2 -3.36 -11.36 7.03
CA SER A 2 -2.09 -12.10 6.99
C SER A 2 -1.66 -12.27 5.53
N LEU A 3 -0.40 -11.99 5.24
CA LEU A 3 0.17 -12.17 3.89
C LEU A 3 0.37 -13.67 3.60
N PRO A 4 0.32 -14.10 2.32
CA PRO A 4 0.57 -15.50 1.95
C PRO A 4 1.99 -15.95 2.33
N THR A 5 2.16 -17.22 2.65
CA THR A 5 3.44 -17.83 3.12
C THR A 5 4.59 -17.77 2.10
N LYS A 6 4.33 -17.37 0.85
CA LYS A 6 5.34 -17.21 -0.23
C LYS A 6 5.56 -15.75 -0.63
N PHE A 7 5.10 -14.81 0.18
CA PHE A 7 5.34 -13.39 -0.08
C PHE A 7 6.78 -13.05 0.29
N GLU A 8 7.65 -12.97 -0.72
CA GLU A 8 9.07 -12.58 -0.55
C GLU A 8 9.23 -11.06 -0.53
N SER A 9 8.57 -10.38 -1.46
CA SER A 9 8.54 -8.92 -1.53
C SER A 9 7.38 -8.44 -2.38
N GLY A 10 7.04 -7.16 -2.24
CA GLY A 10 6.08 -6.48 -3.08
C GLY A 10 6.26 -4.97 -3.05
N THR A 11 5.46 -4.27 -3.83
CA THR A 11 5.45 -2.81 -3.85
C THR A 11 4.07 -2.32 -3.47
N VAL A 12 4.00 -1.46 -2.46
CA VAL A 12 2.81 -0.71 -2.12
C VAL A 12 2.82 0.62 -2.82
N PHE A 13 1.68 0.96 -3.41
CA PHE A 13 1.43 2.24 -4.02
C PHE A 13 0.23 2.88 -3.34
N ILE A 14 0.30 4.20 -3.12
CA ILE A 14 -0.84 5.00 -2.67
C ILE A 14 -1.11 6.09 -3.68
N TYR A 15 -2.39 6.31 -3.95
CA TYR A 15 -2.90 7.29 -4.89
C TYR A 15 -3.94 8.19 -4.23
N THR A 16 -4.10 9.40 -4.74
CA THR A 16 -5.30 10.21 -4.50
C THR A 16 -6.50 9.59 -5.23
N ILE A 17 -7.72 10.01 -4.88
CA ILE A 17 -8.94 9.58 -5.59
C ILE A 17 -8.96 9.99 -7.09
N LEU A 18 -8.14 10.97 -7.47
CA LEU A 18 -7.97 11.41 -8.86
C LEU A 18 -6.93 10.57 -9.62
N GLY A 19 -6.33 9.57 -8.98
CA GLY A 19 -5.34 8.67 -9.59
C GLY A 19 -3.89 9.18 -9.54
N GLN A 20 -3.62 10.30 -8.86
CA GLN A 20 -2.24 10.77 -8.68
C GLN A 20 -1.49 9.89 -7.68
N LYS A 21 -0.35 9.31 -8.08
CA LYS A 21 0.52 8.53 -7.18
C LYS A 21 1.23 9.46 -6.19
N ILE A 22 1.14 9.14 -4.89
CA ILE A 22 1.72 9.93 -3.80
C ILE A 22 2.71 9.15 -2.93
N LEU A 23 2.68 7.82 -2.98
CA LEU A 23 3.65 6.97 -2.31
C LEU A 23 3.90 5.72 -3.17
N GLU A 24 5.16 5.31 -3.18
CA GLU A 24 5.61 4.02 -3.71
C GLU A 24 6.69 3.49 -2.78
N GLN A 25 6.50 2.28 -2.25
CA GLN A 25 7.42 1.70 -1.30
C GLN A 25 7.50 0.18 -1.49
N LYS A 26 8.72 -0.32 -1.63
CA LYS A 26 8.99 -1.76 -1.54
C LYS A 26 8.82 -2.24 -0.10
N VAL A 27 8.18 -3.38 0.06
CA VAL A 27 7.94 -4.03 1.35
C VAL A 27 8.39 -5.48 1.28
N THR A 28 8.97 -5.95 2.38
CA THR A 28 9.28 -7.35 2.63
C THR A 28 8.53 -7.81 3.88
N PRO A 29 8.43 -9.12 4.17
CA PRO A 29 7.85 -9.61 5.42
C PRO A 29 8.40 -8.95 6.69
N GLU A 30 9.69 -8.60 6.69
CA GLU A 30 10.39 -7.98 7.82
C GLU A 30 10.18 -6.46 7.90
N SER A 31 9.67 -5.84 6.83
CA SER A 31 9.60 -4.38 6.67
C SER A 31 8.27 -3.87 6.09
N ALA A 32 7.16 -4.53 6.43
CA ALA A 32 5.84 -4.23 5.87
C ALA A 32 5.10 -3.02 6.49
N VAL A 33 5.79 -2.14 7.22
CA VAL A 33 5.18 -0.98 7.88
C VAL A 33 5.29 0.26 7.00
N ILE A 34 4.14 0.88 6.68
CA ILE A 34 4.07 2.11 5.88
C ILE A 34 3.47 3.23 6.74
N SER A 35 4.22 4.32 6.87
CA SER A 35 3.75 5.49 7.61
C SER A 35 2.79 6.33 6.76
N LEU A 36 1.56 6.47 7.24
CA LEU A 36 0.57 7.39 6.66
C LEU A 36 0.57 8.76 7.34
N LYS A 37 1.57 9.05 8.19
CA LYS A 37 1.58 10.26 9.03
C LYS A 37 1.57 11.55 8.22
N ALA A 38 2.34 11.58 7.12
CA ALA A 38 2.46 12.75 6.25
C ALA A 38 1.22 12.99 5.36
N LEU A 39 0.27 12.05 5.28
CA LEU A 39 -0.96 12.24 4.53
C LEU A 39 -1.92 13.15 5.29
N ASN A 40 -2.59 14.04 4.57
CA ASN A 40 -3.66 14.86 5.11
C ASN A 40 -4.92 14.02 5.36
N GLN A 41 -5.88 14.59 6.09
CA GLN A 41 -7.22 14.00 6.19
C GLN A 41 -7.83 13.87 4.80
N GLY A 42 -8.53 12.76 4.56
CA GLY A 42 -9.15 12.50 3.26
C GLY A 42 -9.16 11.03 2.86
N MET A 43 -9.40 10.83 1.58
CA MET A 43 -9.57 9.51 0.97
C MET A 43 -8.43 9.21 -0.01
N TYR A 44 -7.92 7.99 0.06
CA TYR A 44 -6.83 7.51 -0.78
C TYR A 44 -7.11 6.10 -1.27
N LEU A 45 -6.51 5.73 -2.39
CA LEU A 45 -6.53 4.38 -2.92
C LEU A 45 -5.16 3.76 -2.70
N TYR A 46 -5.11 2.48 -2.34
CA TYR A 46 -3.86 1.74 -2.27
C TYR A 46 -3.93 0.47 -3.11
N LYS A 47 -2.76 0.03 -3.58
CA LYS A 47 -2.56 -1.32 -4.09
C LYS A 47 -1.21 -1.86 -3.62
N LEU A 48 -1.15 -3.15 -3.41
CA LEU A 48 0.05 -3.93 -3.15
C LEU A 48 0.17 -4.94 -4.28
N GLU A 49 1.30 -4.93 -4.96
CA GLU A 49 1.61 -5.81 -6.08
C GLU A 49 2.90 -6.57 -5.82
N SER A 50 2.91 -7.84 -6.19
CA SER A 50 4.07 -8.72 -6.23
C SER A 50 3.85 -9.73 -7.35
N ASP A 51 4.87 -10.52 -7.69
CA ASP A 51 4.83 -11.44 -8.83
C ASP A 51 3.59 -12.36 -8.84
N ASN A 52 3.11 -12.78 -7.67
CA ASN A 52 1.98 -13.72 -7.54
C ASN A 52 0.83 -13.21 -6.67
N PHE A 53 0.88 -11.96 -6.20
CA PHE A 53 -0.14 -11.44 -5.29
C PHE A 53 -0.44 -9.98 -5.60
N TYR A 54 -1.74 -9.70 -5.72
CA TYR A 54 -2.31 -8.37 -5.93
C TYR A 54 -3.43 -8.16 -4.91
N THR A 55 -3.39 -7.02 -4.22
CA THR A 55 -4.54 -6.55 -3.43
C THR A 55 -4.65 -5.05 -3.55
N SER A 56 -5.87 -4.53 -3.51
CA SER A 56 -6.13 -3.10 -3.51
C SER A 56 -7.25 -2.74 -2.54
N GLY A 57 -7.38 -1.45 -2.25
CA GLY A 57 -8.41 -0.97 -1.36
C GLY A 57 -8.39 0.54 -1.19
N LYS A 58 -9.14 1.00 -0.19
CA LYS A 58 -9.32 2.42 0.13
C LYS A 58 -8.86 2.70 1.56
N ILE A 59 -8.20 3.84 1.74
CA ILE A 59 -7.85 4.41 3.05
C ILE A 59 -8.75 5.62 3.29
N ILE A 60 -9.34 5.70 4.47
CA ILE A 60 -10.04 6.89 4.96
C ILE A 60 -9.25 7.39 6.17
N LYS A 61 -8.54 8.50 6.01
CA LYS A 61 -7.80 9.15 7.09
C LYS A 61 -8.69 10.22 7.71
N LYS A 62 -9.10 9.97 8.95
CA LYS A 62 -9.83 10.91 9.80
C LYS A 62 -8.88 11.91 10.46
#